data_AF-A0A327VGM1-F1
#
_entry.id   AF-A0A327VGM1-F1
#
_cell.length_a   1.000
_cell.length_b   1.000
_cell.length_c   1.000
_cell.angle_alpha   90.00
_cell.angle_beta   90.00
_cell.angle_gamma   90.00
#
_symmetry.space_group_name_H-M   'P 1'
#
loop_
_entity.id
_entity.type
_entity.pdbx_description
1 polymer ?
#
loop_
_entity_poly.entity_id
_entity_poly.type
_entity_poly.pdbx_seq_one_letter_code
_entity_poly.pdbx_strand_id
1 'polypeptide(L)'
;MADTVSDPNRRSDRTSVTFADGTGITPGARAAPKGSGLEAVSTFGDFDGDGHLDMAIAAGTPDTVDDPAPDAGRVHQVIWGPLGKHLDGKATSQITLASGQFVHGLRSSDGDHDGRAELSVFQNGGDGTVNRYPAVFQGRTVKAVKADGNLYDLAHWPKKFKPGWADVGTCRN
;
A
#
# COMPACT_ATOMS: atom_id res chain seq x y z
N MET A 1 -0.46 26.63 1.18
CA MET A 1 -0.39 25.49 0.26
C MET A 1 -1.09 24.32 0.92
N ALA A 2 -1.52 23.31 0.18
CA ALA A 2 -2.10 22.10 0.76
C ALA A 2 -1.06 20.98 0.74
N ASP A 3 -1.20 20.01 1.62
CA ASP A 3 -0.35 18.82 1.57
C ASP A 3 -0.67 18.00 0.32
N THR A 4 0.33 17.33 -0.23
CA THR A 4 0.22 16.54 -1.46
C THR A 4 0.88 15.18 -1.28
N VAL A 5 0.29 14.16 -1.89
CA VAL A 5 0.87 12.81 -1.99
C VAL A 5 1.26 12.55 -3.44
N SER A 6 2.44 11.98 -3.65
CA SER A 6 2.97 11.63 -4.97
C SER A 6 3.45 10.19 -4.98
N ASP A 7 3.10 9.43 -6.02
CA ASP A 7 3.62 8.09 -6.31
C ASP A 7 4.02 8.02 -7.80
N PRO A 8 5.25 8.43 -8.15
CA PRO A 8 5.67 8.59 -9.53
C PRO A 8 5.67 7.26 -10.27
N ASN A 9 5.03 7.24 -11.44
CA ASN A 9 4.78 6.03 -12.24
C ASN A 9 3.96 4.96 -11.53
N ARG A 10 3.29 5.30 -10.41
CA ARG A 10 2.54 4.37 -9.57
C ARG A 10 3.42 3.17 -9.23
N ARG A 11 4.45 3.31 -8.42
CA ARG A 11 5.29 2.14 -8.05
C ARG A 11 5.12 1.71 -6.59
N SER A 12 4.46 2.52 -5.78
CA SER A 12 4.23 2.29 -4.35
C SER A 12 5.52 2.30 -3.48
N ASP A 13 6.68 1.95 -4.04
CA ASP A 13 8.01 2.02 -3.42
C ASP A 13 8.62 3.44 -3.45
N ARG A 14 8.01 4.38 -4.18
CA ARG A 14 8.48 5.77 -4.35
C ARG A 14 7.48 6.81 -3.88
N THR A 15 6.54 6.42 -3.04
CA THR A 15 5.55 7.36 -2.53
C THR A 15 6.20 8.41 -1.62
N SER A 16 5.77 9.66 -1.74
CA SER A 16 6.21 10.77 -0.90
C SER A 16 5.03 11.65 -0.53
N VAL A 17 5.04 12.20 0.68
CA VAL A 17 4.11 13.23 1.13
C VAL A 17 4.87 14.54 1.26
N THR A 18 4.34 15.63 0.69
CA THR A 18 4.88 16.98 0.83
C THR A 18 3.85 17.85 1.52
N PHE A 19 4.20 18.39 2.68
CA PHE A 19 3.33 19.23 3.48
C PHE A 19 3.31 20.68 2.98
N ALA A 20 2.31 21.43 3.42
CA ALA A 20 2.10 22.84 3.08
C ALA A 20 3.28 23.77 3.40
N ASP A 21 4.12 23.40 4.38
CA ASP A 21 5.34 24.10 4.78
C ASP A 21 6.58 23.69 3.95
N GLY A 22 6.40 22.82 2.95
CA GLY A 22 7.45 22.32 2.07
C GLY A 22 8.24 21.14 2.63
N THR A 23 7.96 20.70 3.87
CA THR A 23 8.58 19.50 4.42
C THR A 23 8.09 18.25 3.69
N GLY A 24 8.98 17.27 3.52
CA GLY A 24 8.69 16.03 2.80
C GLY A 24 9.02 14.80 3.63
N ILE A 25 8.17 13.78 3.54
CA ILE A 25 8.39 12.47 4.17
C ILE A 25 8.17 11.34 3.17
N THR A 26 8.98 10.29 3.28
CA THR A 26 8.85 9.05 2.51
C THR A 26 8.37 7.95 3.45
N PRO A 27 7.11 7.47 3.33
CA PRO A 27 6.57 6.43 4.21
C PRO A 27 7.45 5.17 4.24
N GLY A 28 7.99 4.78 3.09
CA GLY A 28 8.88 3.62 2.98
C GLY A 28 10.12 3.69 3.90
N ALA A 29 10.67 4.88 4.15
CA ALA A 29 11.81 5.05 5.04
C ALA A 29 11.49 4.75 6.52
N ARG A 30 10.21 4.84 6.91
CA ARG A 30 9.74 4.50 8.26
C ARG A 30 9.67 2.98 8.46
N ALA A 31 9.23 2.24 7.45
CA ALA A 31 9.03 0.79 7.54
C ALA A 31 10.27 -0.02 7.09
N ALA A 32 11.13 0.56 6.26
CA ALA A 32 12.40 -0.01 5.82
C ALA A 32 13.55 0.98 6.05
N PRO A 33 14.03 1.14 7.30
CA PRO A 33 15.19 1.98 7.58
C PRO A 33 16.43 1.54 6.81
N LYS A 34 17.32 2.48 6.51
CA LYS A 34 18.57 2.20 5.79
C LYS A 34 19.39 1.11 6.50
N GLY A 35 19.79 0.07 5.77
CA GLY A 35 20.56 -1.05 6.29
C GLY A 35 19.74 -2.21 6.88
N SER A 36 18.40 -2.11 6.87
CA SER A 36 17.51 -3.18 7.36
C SER A 36 17.40 -4.40 6.44
N GLY A 37 17.75 -4.25 5.16
CA GLY A 37 17.51 -5.29 4.13
C GLY A 37 16.03 -5.44 3.73
N LEU A 38 15.16 -4.56 4.24
CA LEU A 38 13.74 -4.53 3.91
C LEU A 38 13.49 -3.62 2.70
N GLU A 39 12.52 -3.99 1.87
CA GLU A 39 11.87 -3.10 0.91
C GLU A 39 10.49 -2.72 1.42
N ALA A 40 10.07 -1.48 1.19
CA ALA A 40 8.78 -0.99 1.63
C ALA A 40 7.97 -0.43 0.46
N VAL A 41 6.67 -0.68 0.48
CA VAL A 41 5.68 -0.14 -0.45
C VAL A 41 4.55 0.50 0.34
N SER A 42 4.03 1.61 -0.15
CA SER A 42 2.92 2.33 0.47
C SER A 42 1.92 2.81 -0.57
N THR A 43 0.68 2.99 -0.14
CA THR A 43 -0.36 3.66 -0.91
C THR A 43 -1.29 4.40 0.04
N PHE A 44 -2.05 5.34 -0.50
CA PHE A 44 -2.91 6.22 0.28
C PHE A 44 -4.34 6.14 -0.25
N GLY A 45 -5.31 6.33 0.63
CA GLY A 45 -6.70 6.50 0.26
C GLY A 45 -7.60 6.68 1.49
N ASP A 46 -8.88 6.97 1.31
CA ASP A 46 -9.89 7.02 2.36
C ASP A 46 -10.55 5.64 2.43
N PHE A 47 -9.94 4.72 3.19
CA PHE A 47 -10.32 3.30 3.22
C PHE A 47 -11.51 3.03 4.13
N ASP A 48 -11.75 3.88 5.14
CA ASP A 48 -12.92 3.76 6.03
C ASP A 48 -14.07 4.71 5.70
N GLY A 49 -13.89 5.64 4.76
CA GLY A 49 -14.90 6.55 4.26
C GLY A 49 -15.22 7.70 5.22
N ASP A 50 -14.30 8.03 6.12
CA ASP A 50 -14.48 9.10 7.10
C ASP A 50 -14.14 10.50 6.54
N GLY A 51 -13.69 10.57 5.28
CA GLY A 51 -13.30 11.80 4.60
C GLY A 51 -11.88 12.25 4.91
N HIS A 52 -11.11 11.46 5.66
CA HIS A 52 -9.70 11.68 5.93
C HIS A 52 -8.82 10.70 5.14
N LEU A 53 -7.60 11.14 4.86
CA LEU A 53 -6.64 10.30 4.15
C LEU A 53 -6.07 9.25 5.11
N ASP A 54 -6.14 7.99 4.74
CA ASP A 54 -5.46 6.86 5.36
C ASP A 54 -4.20 6.46 4.57
N MET A 55 -3.38 5.62 5.19
CA MET A 55 -2.20 5.05 4.56
C MET A 55 -2.12 3.55 4.77
N ALA A 56 -1.90 2.80 3.69
CA ALA A 56 -1.50 1.40 3.77
C ALA A 56 0.00 1.29 3.49
N ILE A 57 0.72 0.51 4.30
CA ILE A 57 2.15 0.29 4.18
C ILE A 57 2.49 -1.18 4.41
N ALA A 58 3.35 -1.73 3.55
CA ALA A 58 3.91 -3.05 3.67
C ALA A 58 5.44 -2.97 3.55
N ALA A 59 6.18 -3.72 4.36
CA ALA A 59 7.63 -3.74 4.25
C ALA A 59 8.26 -5.05 4.70
N GLY A 60 9.22 -5.55 3.91
CA GLY A 60 10.28 -6.44 4.38
C GLY A 60 11.09 -7.11 3.29
N THR A 61 11.64 -8.31 3.55
CA THR A 61 12.72 -8.88 2.72
C THR A 61 12.24 -9.38 1.35
N PRO A 62 12.72 -8.82 0.23
CA PRO A 62 12.35 -9.28 -1.11
C PRO A 62 12.58 -10.78 -1.28
N ASP A 63 11.65 -11.46 -1.95
CA ASP A 63 11.84 -12.85 -2.34
C ASP A 63 12.93 -12.91 -3.42
N THR A 64 13.97 -13.71 -3.20
CA THR A 64 15.11 -13.85 -4.13
C THR A 64 15.07 -15.13 -4.98
N VAL A 65 14.00 -15.91 -4.88
CA VAL A 65 13.86 -17.26 -5.46
C VAL A 65 12.48 -17.46 -6.10
N ASP A 66 12.42 -18.35 -7.11
CA ASP A 66 11.19 -18.75 -7.80
C ASP A 66 10.16 -19.41 -6.87
N ASP A 67 10.65 -20.08 -5.80
CA ASP A 67 9.86 -20.63 -4.70
C ASP A 67 9.98 -19.71 -3.46
N PRO A 68 9.08 -18.72 -3.31
CA PRO A 68 9.21 -17.73 -2.26
C PRO A 68 9.07 -18.34 -0.86
N ALA A 69 10.02 -18.01 0.02
CA ALA A 69 9.88 -18.27 1.43
C ALA A 69 8.77 -17.39 2.02
N PRO A 70 8.09 -17.84 3.09
CA PRO A 70 7.17 -16.98 3.77
C PRO A 70 7.88 -15.70 4.26
N ASP A 71 7.36 -14.56 3.84
CA ASP A 71 7.44 -13.25 4.44
C ASP A 71 7.35 -13.36 5.97
N ALA A 72 8.52 -13.43 6.60
CA ALA A 72 8.67 -13.48 8.05
C ALA A 72 9.06 -12.08 8.58
N GLY A 73 8.31 -11.59 9.58
CA GLY A 73 8.71 -10.48 10.45
C GLY A 73 8.54 -9.08 9.85
N ARG A 74 7.34 -8.73 9.40
CA ARG A 74 7.12 -7.55 8.57
C ARG A 74 6.03 -6.60 9.05
N VAL A 75 6.11 -5.38 8.54
CA VAL A 75 5.07 -4.37 8.67
C VAL A 75 4.06 -4.61 7.56
N HIS A 76 2.81 -4.88 7.90
CA HIS A 76 1.68 -4.85 6.96
C HIS A 76 0.53 -4.17 7.68
N GLN A 77 0.35 -2.88 7.44
CA GLN A 77 -0.52 -2.05 8.27
C GLN A 77 -1.35 -1.09 7.43
N VAL A 78 -2.55 -0.80 7.91
CA VAL A 78 -3.30 0.41 7.59
C VAL A 78 -3.21 1.34 8.78
N ILE A 79 -2.83 2.58 8.52
CA ILE A 79 -2.83 3.69 9.46
C ILE A 79 -4.02 4.56 9.12
N TRP A 80 -4.99 4.59 10.02
CA TRP A 80 -6.26 5.28 9.87
C TRP A 80 -6.08 6.76 10.19
N GLY A 81 -6.54 7.62 9.29
CA GLY A 81 -6.46 9.06 9.38
C GLY A 81 -7.30 9.66 10.51
N PRO A 82 -7.27 10.99 10.66
CA PRO A 82 -6.41 11.93 9.92
C PRO A 82 -4.92 11.66 10.16
N LEU A 83 -4.09 11.79 9.13
CA LEU A 83 -2.65 11.61 9.23
C LEU A 83 -1.95 12.88 9.71
N GLY A 84 -1.09 12.75 10.71
CA GLY A 84 -0.20 13.81 11.18
C GLY A 84 1.04 13.98 10.32
N LYS A 85 1.87 14.97 10.66
CA LYS A 85 3.13 15.28 9.96
C LYS A 85 4.16 14.15 10.00
N HIS A 86 4.01 13.20 10.91
CA HIS A 86 4.87 12.02 11.02
C HIS A 86 4.21 10.75 10.44
N LEU A 87 3.08 10.90 9.72
CA LEU A 87 2.25 9.82 9.20
C LEU A 87 1.75 8.88 10.31
N ASP A 88 1.63 9.40 11.51
CA ASP A 88 0.85 8.85 12.59
C ASP A 88 -0.64 9.12 12.34
N GLY A 89 -1.49 8.17 12.70
CA GLY A 89 -2.93 8.28 12.55
C GLY A 89 -3.66 8.01 13.85
N LYS A 90 -4.98 8.11 13.81
CA LYS A 90 -5.87 7.85 14.96
C LYS A 90 -5.81 6.41 15.44
N ALA A 91 -5.51 5.47 14.53
CA ALA A 91 -5.37 4.06 14.84
C ALA A 91 -4.50 3.35 13.81
N THR A 92 -4.07 2.14 14.16
CA THR A 92 -3.36 1.24 13.24
C THR A 92 -4.00 -0.13 13.28
N SER A 93 -4.17 -0.74 12.11
CA SER A 93 -4.62 -2.12 11.95
C SER A 93 -3.61 -2.92 11.16
N GLN A 94 -3.43 -4.19 11.52
CA GLN A 94 -2.64 -5.11 10.71
C GLN A 94 -3.46 -5.59 9.51
N ILE A 95 -2.83 -5.66 8.33
CA ILE A 95 -3.39 -6.31 7.15
C ILE A 95 -3.17 -7.82 7.31
N THR A 96 -4.25 -8.59 7.39
CA THR A 96 -4.18 -10.05 7.32
C THR A 96 -3.98 -10.44 5.86
N LEU A 97 -2.78 -10.90 5.52
CA LEU A 97 -2.44 -11.30 4.15
C LEU A 97 -3.09 -12.63 3.75
N ALA A 98 -3.29 -12.82 2.45
CA ALA A 98 -3.85 -14.06 1.90
C ALA A 98 -2.83 -15.21 1.93
N SER A 99 -1.54 -14.87 1.81
CA SER A 99 -0.39 -15.73 2.01
C SER A 99 0.68 -14.95 2.76
N GLY A 100 1.63 -15.64 3.37
CA GLY A 100 2.83 -14.98 3.87
C GLY A 100 3.83 -14.74 2.75
N GLN A 101 3.49 -14.26 1.54
CA GLN A 101 4.48 -14.00 0.48
C GLN A 101 4.84 -12.52 0.41
N PHE A 102 6.03 -12.19 -0.15
CA PHE A 102 6.47 -10.79 -0.26
C PHE A 102 5.43 -9.92 -0.97
N VAL A 103 5.20 -8.72 -0.45
CA VAL A 103 4.30 -7.73 -1.05
C VAL A 103 5.09 -6.87 -2.03
N HIS A 104 4.94 -7.14 -3.33
CA HIS A 104 5.52 -6.34 -4.42
C HIS A 104 4.89 -4.95 -4.56
N GLY A 105 3.65 -4.77 -4.09
CA GLY A 105 3.00 -3.48 -4.19
C GLY A 105 1.66 -3.40 -3.50
N LEU A 106 1.26 -2.16 -3.23
CA LEU A 106 -0.06 -1.80 -2.72
C LEU A 106 -0.69 -0.80 -3.70
N ARG A 107 -1.99 -0.95 -3.98
CA ARG A 107 -2.74 -0.04 -4.84
C ARG A 107 -4.03 0.40 -4.20
N SER A 108 -4.29 1.70 -4.20
CA SER A 108 -5.63 2.22 -4.00
C SER A 108 -6.36 2.45 -5.32
N SER A 109 -7.66 2.22 -5.30
CA SER A 109 -8.61 2.60 -6.37
C SER A 109 -9.92 3.06 -5.74
N ASP A 110 -10.80 3.66 -6.52
CA ASP A 110 -12.24 3.73 -6.24
C ASP A 110 -12.91 3.13 -7.48
N GLY A 111 -12.80 1.80 -7.57
CA GLY A 111 -13.15 1.02 -8.75
C GLY A 111 -14.65 0.75 -8.82
N ASP A 112 -15.34 0.71 -7.69
CA ASP A 112 -16.79 0.56 -7.62
C ASP A 112 -17.57 1.90 -7.57
N HIS A 113 -16.85 3.02 -7.48
CA HIS A 113 -17.39 4.38 -7.46
C HIS A 113 -18.30 4.65 -6.26
N ASP A 114 -18.04 4.01 -5.12
CA ASP A 114 -18.76 4.25 -3.87
C ASP A 114 -18.21 5.45 -3.07
N GLY A 115 -17.10 6.04 -3.52
CA GLY A 115 -16.46 7.20 -2.91
C GLY A 115 -15.49 6.86 -1.77
N ARG A 116 -15.27 5.57 -1.49
CA ARG A 116 -14.19 5.08 -0.64
C ARG A 116 -13.10 4.45 -1.49
N ALA A 117 -11.89 4.48 -0.97
CA ALA A 117 -10.81 3.76 -1.58
C ALA A 117 -10.91 2.25 -1.31
N GLU A 118 -10.76 1.41 -2.33
CA GLU A 118 -10.37 0.03 -2.13
C GLU A 118 -8.85 -0.12 -2.11
N LEU A 119 -8.36 -1.11 -1.39
CA LEU A 119 -6.96 -1.49 -1.34
C LEU A 119 -6.75 -2.82 -2.06
N SER A 120 -5.73 -2.92 -2.89
CA SER A 120 -5.27 -4.17 -3.52
C SER A 120 -3.82 -4.44 -3.12
N VAL A 121 -3.56 -5.66 -2.62
CA VAL A 121 -2.24 -6.14 -2.23
C VAL A 121 -1.69 -7.05 -3.32
N PHE A 122 -0.50 -6.77 -3.83
CA PHE A 122 0.18 -7.56 -4.85
C PHE A 122 1.27 -8.38 -4.19
N GLN A 123 1.08 -9.69 -4.08
CA GLN A 123 2.07 -10.58 -3.46
C GLN A 123 2.75 -11.45 -4.51
N ASN A 124 3.99 -11.86 -4.23
CA ASN A 124 4.69 -12.83 -5.05
C ASN A 124 3.86 -14.12 -5.16
N GLY A 125 3.67 -14.62 -6.38
CA GLY A 125 2.93 -15.85 -6.64
C GLY A 125 3.81 -17.09 -6.80
N GLY A 126 5.14 -16.91 -6.91
CA GLY A 126 6.06 -17.93 -7.39
C GLY A 126 6.10 -18.01 -8.92
N ASP A 127 7.11 -18.67 -9.48
CA ASP A 127 7.28 -18.91 -10.92
C ASP A 127 7.21 -17.62 -11.77
N GLY A 128 7.75 -16.52 -11.25
CA GLY A 128 7.74 -15.21 -11.93
C GLY A 128 6.35 -14.56 -12.02
N THR A 129 5.41 -14.96 -11.16
CA THR A 129 4.05 -14.41 -11.10
C THR A 129 3.84 -13.49 -9.89
N VAL A 130 2.82 -12.63 -10.00
CA VAL A 130 2.33 -11.76 -8.93
C VAL A 130 0.83 -11.93 -8.85
N ASN A 131 0.34 -12.23 -7.64
CA ASN A 131 -1.08 -12.38 -7.36
C ASN A 131 -1.63 -11.12 -6.71
N ARG A 132 -2.75 -10.61 -7.24
CA ARG A 132 -3.52 -9.53 -6.62
C ARG A 132 -4.52 -10.10 -5.61
N TYR A 133 -4.55 -9.49 -4.44
CA TYR A 133 -5.48 -9.78 -3.37
C TYR A 133 -6.17 -8.48 -2.95
N PRO A 134 -7.42 -8.23 -3.40
CA PRO A 134 -8.22 -7.14 -2.89
C PRO A 134 -8.38 -7.25 -1.37
N ALA A 135 -8.32 -6.12 -0.67
CA ALA A 135 -8.58 -6.06 0.75
C ALA A 135 -10.08 -5.92 0.99
N VAL A 136 -10.58 -6.68 1.96
CA VAL A 136 -11.92 -6.52 2.52
C VAL A 136 -11.78 -5.82 3.87
N PHE A 137 -12.54 -4.75 4.03
CA PHE A 137 -12.63 -3.98 5.26
C PHE A 137 -13.89 -4.38 6.04
N GLN A 138 -13.72 -4.75 7.31
CA GLN A 138 -14.81 -5.02 8.24
C GLN A 138 -14.59 -4.19 9.50
N GLY A 139 -15.11 -2.96 9.50
CA GLY A 139 -14.65 -1.93 10.42
C GLY A 139 -13.15 -1.73 10.26
N ARG A 140 -12.39 -1.88 11.35
CA ARG A 140 -10.91 -1.74 11.34
C ARG A 140 -10.17 -3.04 11.04
N THR A 141 -10.86 -4.14 10.80
CA THR A 141 -10.22 -5.39 10.38
C THR A 141 -9.96 -5.34 8.87
N VAL A 142 -8.72 -5.57 8.47
CA VAL A 142 -8.30 -5.54 7.06
C VAL A 142 -7.78 -6.92 6.67
N LYS A 143 -8.37 -7.50 5.62
CA LYS A 143 -7.97 -8.82 5.12
C LYS A 143 -7.79 -8.80 3.61
N ALA A 144 -6.59 -9.11 3.13
CA ALA A 144 -6.35 -9.40 1.71
C ALA A 144 -6.94 -10.77 1.38
N VAL A 145 -7.83 -10.84 0.39
CA VAL A 145 -8.55 -12.06 0.01
C VAL A 145 -8.27 -12.44 -1.44
N LYS A 146 -8.34 -13.74 -1.72
CA LYS A 146 -8.28 -14.26 -3.10
C LYS A 146 -9.52 -13.78 -3.86
N ALA A 147 -9.31 -13.41 -5.12
CA ALA A 147 -10.38 -13.14 -6.08
C ALA A 147 -9.99 -13.71 -7.45
N ASP A 148 -10.97 -13.96 -8.32
CA ASP A 148 -10.73 -14.56 -9.63
C ASP A 148 -9.98 -13.60 -10.57
N GLY A 149 -9.17 -14.16 -11.49
CA GLY A 149 -8.50 -13.39 -12.54
C GLY A 149 -7.37 -12.45 -12.08
N ASN A 150 -6.68 -12.79 -10.98
CA ASN A 150 -5.72 -11.91 -10.32
C ASN A 150 -4.23 -12.30 -10.46
N LEU A 151 -3.88 -13.13 -11.45
CA LEU A 151 -2.50 -13.53 -11.70
C LEU A 151 -1.88 -12.66 -12.79
N TYR A 152 -0.73 -12.08 -12.50
CA TYR A 152 0.05 -11.23 -13.37
C TYR A 152 1.47 -11.77 -13.49
N ASP A 153 2.18 -11.39 -14.55
CA ASP A 153 3.62 -11.65 -14.63
C ASP A 153 4.38 -10.56 -13.86
N LEU A 154 5.46 -10.94 -13.17
CA LEU A 154 6.23 -10.05 -12.32
C LEU A 154 6.81 -8.84 -13.08
N ALA A 155 7.20 -9.03 -14.35
CA ALA A 155 7.84 -7.98 -15.14
C ALA A 155 6.86 -6.87 -15.59
N HIS A 156 5.57 -7.18 -15.77
CA HIS A 156 4.61 -6.26 -16.37
C HIS A 156 3.38 -5.98 -15.50
N TRP A 157 3.20 -6.63 -14.34
CA TRP A 157 2.07 -6.35 -13.46
C TRP A 157 1.86 -4.86 -13.14
N PRO A 158 2.90 -4.02 -12.90
CA PRO A 158 2.68 -2.61 -12.57
C PRO A 158 2.11 -1.82 -13.75
N LYS A 159 2.39 -2.28 -14.98
CA LYS A 159 1.89 -1.69 -16.22
C LYS A 159 0.53 -2.24 -16.63
N LYS A 160 0.21 -3.49 -16.27
CA LYS A 160 -1.07 -4.15 -16.57
C LYS A 160 -2.17 -3.67 -15.62
N PHE A 161 -1.87 -3.57 -14.33
CA PHE A 161 -2.79 -3.03 -13.34
C PHE A 161 -2.57 -1.52 -13.16
N LYS A 162 -3.21 -0.74 -14.03
CA LYS A 162 -3.22 0.73 -13.99
C LYS A 162 -4.35 1.41 -13.20
N PRO A 163 -5.34 0.74 -12.58
CA PRO A 163 -6.14 1.45 -11.60
C PRO A 163 -5.22 1.81 -10.44
N GLY A 164 -4.97 3.10 -10.37
CA GLY A 164 -4.40 3.77 -9.22
C GLY A 164 -5.23 5.02 -9.07
N TRP A 165 -5.66 5.30 -7.85
CA TRP A 165 -6.26 6.57 -7.53
C TRP A 165 -5.23 7.65 -7.87
N ALA A 166 -5.44 8.31 -9.00
CA ALA A 166 -4.67 9.48 -9.40
C ALA A 166 -5.31 10.63 -8.65
N ASP A 167 -4.52 11.33 -7.84
CA ASP A 167 -4.95 12.43 -6.99
C ASP A 167 -5.68 11.99 -5.72
N VAL A 168 -4.98 11.23 -4.89
CA VAL A 168 -5.24 11.29 -3.43
C VAL A 168 -5.16 12.75 -3.04
N GLY A 169 -6.34 13.33 -2.78
CA GLY A 169 -6.56 14.75 -2.69
C GLY A 169 -5.68 15.47 -1.68
N THR A 170 -5.84 16.78 -1.62
CA THR A 170 -5.22 17.63 -0.61
C THR A 170 -5.52 17.09 0.79
N CYS A 171 -4.52 16.77 1.61
CA CYS A 171 -4.78 16.64 3.05
C CYS A 171 -5.28 18.01 3.51
N ARG A 172 -6.54 18.08 3.96
CA ARG A 172 -7.06 19.30 4.56
C ARG A 172 -6.63 19.29 6.03
N ASN A 173 -5.99 20.40 6.43
CA ASN A 173 -5.68 20.71 7.83
C ASN A 173 -6.90 20.58 8.73
#